data_AF-A0A7W5VJN0-F1
#
_entry.id   AF-A0A7W5VJN0-F1
#
_cell.length_a   1.000
_cell.length_b   1.000
_cell.length_c   1.000
_cell.angle_alpha   90.00
_cell.angle_beta   90.00
_cell.angle_gamma   90.00
#
_symmetry.space_group_name_H-M   'P 1'
#
loop_
_entity.id
_entity.type
_entity.pdbx_description
1 polymer ?
#
loop_
_entity_poly.entity_id
_entity_poly.type
_entity_poly.pdbx_seq_one_letter_code
_entity_poly.pdbx_strand_id
1 'polypeptide(L)'
;MNFRGIAAVLLALVTFIGGCGAAVVPTAMPVKALSSLPPEAARTWKLIQNDGPFPYRRDGVVFQNRERLLPQQKRGYYHEYTVPTPGSRDRGARRLVTGARANELYYTADHYRSFVSVDVKR
;
A
#
# COMPACT_ATOMS: atom_id res chain seq x y z
N MET A 1 -60.33 2.02 -31.31
CA MET A 1 -60.10 3.12 -32.28
C MET A 1 -58.84 3.85 -31.83
N ASN A 2 -57.63 3.68 -32.40
CA ASN A 2 -57.12 4.05 -33.75
C ASN A 2 -57.64 5.44 -34.16
N PHE A 3 -56.82 6.49 -34.37
CA PHE A 3 -55.78 6.75 -35.38
C PHE A 3 -54.68 7.68 -34.79
N ARG A 4 -53.35 7.60 -34.98
CA ARG A 4 -52.39 7.46 -36.12
C ARG A 4 -52.22 8.67 -37.07
N GLY A 5 -51.03 9.29 -37.00
CA GLY A 5 -50.32 10.16 -37.99
C GLY A 5 -49.06 10.74 -37.29
N ILE A 6 -47.78 10.39 -37.57
CA ILE A 6 -46.90 10.51 -38.77
C ILE A 6 -46.84 11.99 -39.23
N ALA A 7 -45.75 12.77 -39.22
CA ALA A 7 -44.40 12.56 -39.80
C ALA A 7 -43.37 13.56 -39.16
N ALA A 8 -42.14 13.16 -38.88
CA ALA A 8 -40.89 13.42 -39.63
C ALA A 8 -40.01 14.55 -39.04
N VAL A 9 -38.96 14.19 -38.30
CA VAL A 9 -37.52 14.27 -38.65
C VAL A 9 -36.94 15.69 -38.63
N LEU A 10 -36.08 15.96 -37.64
CA LEU A 10 -34.82 16.66 -37.89
C LEU A 10 -33.70 16.06 -37.02
N LEU A 11 -32.69 15.62 -37.75
CA LEU A 11 -31.44 15.02 -37.36
C LEU A 11 -30.58 15.99 -36.55
N ALA A 12 -30.15 15.59 -35.35
CA ALA A 12 -28.91 16.10 -34.75
C ALA A 12 -28.21 14.92 -34.08
N LEU A 13 -27.37 14.27 -34.87
CA LEU A 13 -26.40 13.29 -34.42
C LEU A 13 -25.34 14.03 -33.59
N VAL A 14 -25.46 14.04 -32.26
CA VAL A 14 -24.34 14.39 -31.40
C VAL A 14 -23.59 13.11 -31.09
N THR A 15 -22.56 12.83 -31.89
CA THR A 15 -21.54 11.84 -31.56
C THR A 15 -20.73 12.36 -30.38
N PHE A 16 -21.18 12.08 -29.16
CA PHE A 16 -20.29 12.17 -28.01
C PHE A 16 -19.34 10.97 -28.08
N ILE A 17 -18.16 11.20 -28.67
CA ILE A 17 -17.01 10.32 -28.48
C ILE A 17 -16.60 10.49 -27.01
N GLY A 18 -17.31 9.78 -26.12
CA GLY A 18 -16.92 9.59 -24.73
C GLY A 18 -15.69 8.71 -24.72
N GLY A 19 -14.52 9.36 -24.79
CA GLY A 19 -13.22 8.74 -24.76
C GLY A 19 -13.12 7.73 -23.62
N CYS A 20 -12.47 6.61 -23.96
CA CYS A 20 -12.11 5.50 -23.11
C CYS A 20 -11.46 5.99 -21.81
N GLY A 21 -12.26 6.16 -20.75
CA GLY A 21 -11.75 6.12 -19.40
C GLY A 21 -11.45 4.66 -19.09
N ALA A 22 -10.27 4.17 -19.48
CA ALA A 22 -9.74 2.96 -18.87
C ALA A 22 -9.75 3.24 -17.36
N ALA A 23 -10.68 2.60 -16.64
CA ALA A 23 -10.64 2.60 -15.20
C ALA A 23 -9.24 2.09 -14.85
N VAL A 24 -8.40 2.98 -14.29
CA VAL A 24 -7.13 2.55 -13.71
C VAL A 24 -7.55 1.65 -12.56
N VAL A 25 -7.59 0.35 -12.82
CA VAL A 25 -7.72 -0.65 -11.77
C VAL A 25 -6.52 -0.37 -10.87
N PRO A 26 -6.73 0.02 -9.59
CA PRO A 26 -5.62 0.19 -8.69
C PRO A 26 -4.84 -1.12 -8.72
N THR A 27 -3.58 -1.10 -9.16
CA THR A 27 -2.74 -2.28 -9.10
C THR A 27 -2.66 -2.66 -7.64
N ALA A 28 -3.34 -3.76 -7.28
CA ALA A 28 -3.35 -4.27 -5.93
C ALA A 28 -1.89 -4.42 -5.47
N MET A 29 -1.59 -3.89 -4.29
CA MET A 29 -0.23 -3.95 -3.75
C MET A 29 0.25 -5.40 -3.73
N PRO A 30 1.43 -5.72 -4.28
CA PRO A 30 1.94 -7.09 -4.29
C PRO A 30 2.03 -7.65 -2.87
N VAL A 31 1.66 -8.91 -2.70
CA VAL A 31 1.72 -9.62 -1.42
C VAL A 31 2.92 -10.56 -1.42
N LYS A 32 3.69 -10.56 -0.32
CA LYS A 32 4.80 -11.47 -0.09
C LYS A 32 4.66 -12.17 1.25
N ALA A 33 5.05 -13.45 1.30
CA ALA A 33 5.22 -14.18 2.55
C ALA A 33 6.35 -13.54 3.38
N LEU A 34 6.22 -13.45 4.70
CA LEU A 34 7.29 -12.96 5.57
C LEU A 34 8.55 -13.82 5.42
N SER A 35 8.38 -15.13 5.23
CA SER A 35 9.48 -16.07 4.97
C SER A 35 10.24 -15.81 3.66
N SER A 36 9.63 -15.09 2.71
CA SER A 36 10.24 -14.74 1.41
C SER A 36 11.02 -13.42 1.43
N LEU A 37 10.97 -12.67 2.53
CA LEU A 37 11.72 -11.44 2.73
C LEU A 37 13.13 -11.74 3.28
N PRO A 38 14.06 -10.75 3.27
CA PRO A 38 15.33 -10.92 3.97
C PRO A 38 15.11 -11.34 5.44
N PRO A 39 15.94 -12.23 6.00
CA PRO A 39 15.71 -12.79 7.33
C PRO A 39 15.72 -11.73 8.45
N GLU A 40 16.34 -10.57 8.23
CA GLU A 40 16.26 -9.40 9.10
C GLU A 40 14.82 -8.91 9.30
N ALA A 41 13.95 -9.05 8.29
CA ALA A 41 12.55 -8.63 8.39
C ALA A 41 11.79 -9.51 9.41
N ALA A 42 11.97 -10.84 9.36
CA ALA A 42 11.37 -11.74 10.34
C ALA A 42 11.89 -11.47 11.77
N ARG A 43 13.18 -11.17 11.93
CA ARG A 43 13.75 -10.77 13.23
C ARG A 43 13.14 -9.46 13.74
N THR A 44 12.99 -8.48 12.86
CA THR A 44 12.37 -7.19 13.19
C THR A 44 10.89 -7.38 13.56
N TRP A 45 10.16 -8.22 12.83
CA TRP A 45 8.78 -8.56 13.16
C TRP A 45 8.65 -9.18 14.55
N LYS A 46 9.55 -10.10 14.92
CA LYS A 46 9.58 -10.67 16.27
C LYS A 46 9.80 -9.61 17.37
N LEU A 47 10.64 -8.61 17.12
CA LEU A 47 10.81 -7.47 18.05
C LEU A 47 9.52 -6.66 18.16
N ILE A 48 8.84 -6.38 17.04
CA ILE A 48 7.56 -5.67 17.04
C ILE A 48 6.51 -6.43 17.85
N GLN A 49 6.43 -7.76 17.69
CA GLN A 49 5.49 -8.59 18.45
C GLN A 49 5.76 -8.59 19.96
N ASN A 50 7.02 -8.35 20.36
CA ASN A 50 7.45 -8.31 21.75
C ASN A 50 7.54 -6.89 22.32
N ASP A 51 7.12 -5.87 21.57
CA ASP A 51 7.27 -4.45 21.92
C ASP A 51 8.74 -4.04 22.23
N GLY A 52 9.67 -4.59 21.45
CA GLY A 52 11.10 -4.29 21.53
C GLY A 52 11.89 -5.26 22.44
N PRO A 53 13.06 -4.82 22.97
CA PRO A 53 13.67 -3.50 22.78
C PRO A 53 14.07 -3.27 21.31
N PHE A 54 13.89 -2.03 20.83
CA PHE A 54 14.23 -1.67 19.45
C PHE A 54 15.65 -1.13 19.31
N PRO A 55 16.41 -1.55 18.28
CA PRO A 55 17.82 -1.19 18.13
C PRO A 55 18.04 0.25 17.68
N TYR A 56 17.07 0.89 17.02
CA TYR A 56 17.21 2.26 16.53
C TYR A 56 16.22 3.21 17.19
N ARG A 57 16.67 4.42 17.54
CA ARG A 57 15.86 5.48 18.18
C ARG A 57 14.59 5.89 17.41
N ARG A 58 14.52 5.55 16.12
CA ARG A 58 13.42 5.90 15.22
C ARG A 58 12.43 4.74 15.02
N ASP A 59 12.71 3.57 15.57
CA ASP A 59 11.80 2.44 15.47
C ASP A 59 10.58 2.69 16.37
N GLY A 60 9.39 2.41 15.83
CA GLY A 60 8.12 2.65 16.51
C GLY A 60 7.59 4.08 16.39
N VAL A 61 8.24 4.98 15.64
CA VAL A 61 7.67 6.32 15.39
C VAL A 61 6.55 6.26 14.35
N VAL A 62 5.67 7.25 14.36
CA VAL A 62 4.56 7.36 13.40
C VAL A 62 5.09 7.53 11.97
N PHE A 63 4.66 6.63 11.07
CA PHE A 63 4.80 6.76 9.64
C PHE A 63 3.61 7.56 9.08
N GLN A 64 3.88 8.67 8.39
CA GLN A 64 2.83 9.61 7.99
C GLN A 64 2.11 9.23 6.69
N ASN A 65 2.62 8.28 5.90
CA ASN A 65 2.06 7.89 4.60
C ASN A 65 1.75 9.11 3.67
N ARG A 66 2.67 10.08 3.59
CA ARG A 66 2.46 11.34 2.85
C ARG A 66 2.23 11.13 1.36
N GLU A 67 2.96 10.17 0.79
CA GLU A 67 2.87 9.79 -0.63
C GLU A 67 1.67 8.90 -0.93
N ARG A 68 0.90 8.50 0.11
CA ARG A 68 -0.34 7.71 0.00
C ARG A 68 -0.16 6.37 -0.72
N LEU A 69 1.01 5.75 -0.51
CA LEU A 69 1.33 4.42 -1.07
C LEU A 69 0.69 3.29 -0.26
N LEU A 70 0.41 3.51 1.02
CA LEU A 70 -0.42 2.63 1.84
C LEU A 70 -1.88 3.12 1.82
N PRO A 71 -2.87 2.27 2.17
CA PRO A 71 -4.25 2.71 2.34
C PRO A 71 -4.38 3.95 3.22
N GLN A 72 -5.29 4.85 2.88
CA GLN A 72 -5.49 6.06 3.67
C GLN A 72 -6.14 5.72 5.01
N GLN A 73 -5.52 6.17 6.10
CA GLN A 73 -5.96 5.95 7.47
C GLN A 73 -5.70 7.21 8.30
N LYS A 74 -6.29 7.26 9.51
CA LYS A 74 -6.09 8.37 10.46
C LYS A 74 -4.61 8.55 10.83
N ARG A 75 -4.23 9.76 11.24
CA ARG A 75 -2.87 10.04 11.74
C ARG A 75 -2.55 9.13 12.94
N GLY A 76 -1.31 8.62 12.98
CA GLY A 76 -0.87 7.68 14.02
C GLY A 76 -1.29 6.22 13.78
N TYR A 77 -1.94 5.92 12.65
CA TYR A 77 -2.30 4.54 12.32
C TYR A 77 -1.09 3.67 11.99
N TYR A 78 -0.09 4.24 11.29
CA TYR A 78 1.08 3.53 10.83
C TYR A 78 2.32 3.85 11.67
N HIS A 79 3.14 2.84 11.94
CA HIS A 79 4.43 3.00 12.63
C HIS A 79 5.56 2.29 11.87
N GLU A 80 6.74 2.91 11.81
CA GLU A 80 7.91 2.43 11.05
C GLU A 80 8.96 1.75 11.94
N TYR A 81 9.59 0.70 11.40
CA TYR A 81 10.65 -0.05 12.05
C TYR A 81 11.77 -0.34 11.07
N THR A 82 13.01 -0.19 11.52
CA THR A 82 14.20 -0.45 10.72
C THR A 82 14.37 -1.95 10.54
N VAL A 83 14.53 -2.38 9.28
CA VAL A 83 15.04 -3.73 8.98
C VAL A 83 16.53 -3.57 8.69
N PRO A 84 17.43 -4.15 9.50
CA PRO A 84 18.86 -4.03 9.24
C PRO A 84 19.27 -4.49 7.83
N THR A 85 20.27 -3.83 7.26
CA THR A 85 20.94 -4.30 6.05
C THR A 85 22.33 -4.81 6.45
N PRO A 86 22.63 -6.11 6.30
CA PRO A 86 23.95 -6.65 6.63
C PRO A 86 25.07 -5.85 5.94
N GLY A 87 26.11 -5.49 6.71
CA GLY A 87 27.24 -4.71 6.22
C GLY A 87 27.00 -3.20 6.07
N SER A 88 25.77 -2.70 6.28
CA SER A 88 25.54 -1.25 6.28
C SER A 88 26.14 -0.59 7.52
N ARG A 89 26.70 0.62 7.34
CA ARG A 89 27.18 1.48 8.43
C ARG A 89 26.08 2.36 9.02
N ASP A 90 24.92 2.41 8.36
CA ASP A 90 23.75 3.18 8.75
C ASP A 90 22.50 2.27 8.88
N ARG A 91 21.33 2.89 9.06
CA ARG A 91 20.04 2.19 9.16
C ARG A 91 19.60 1.48 7.87
N GLY A 92 20.26 1.71 6.74
CA GLY A 92 19.87 1.25 5.43
C GLY A 92 18.52 1.80 4.96
N ALA A 93 18.04 1.29 3.83
CA ALA A 93 16.77 1.69 3.20
C ALA A 93 15.57 0.82 3.59
N ARG A 94 15.80 -0.36 4.20
CA ARG A 94 14.75 -1.37 4.42
C ARG A 94 13.92 -1.06 5.67
N ARG A 95 12.60 -1.17 5.57
CA ARG A 95 11.69 -0.91 6.69
C ARG A 95 10.51 -1.89 6.70
N LEU A 96 10.03 -2.17 7.91
CA LEU A 96 8.67 -2.63 8.12
C LEU A 96 7.79 -1.44 8.51
N VAL A 97 6.55 -1.45 8.06
CA VAL A 97 5.51 -0.51 8.50
C VAL A 97 4.32 -1.33 8.98
N THR A 98 3.93 -1.12 10.23
CA THR A 98 2.74 -1.77 10.84
C THR A 98 1.53 -0.86 10.71
N GLY A 99 0.36 -1.46 10.49
CA GLY A 99 -0.94 -0.82 10.73
C GLY A 99 -1.51 -1.18 12.10
N ALA A 100 -2.58 -0.50 12.51
CA ALA A 100 -3.25 -0.78 13.78
C ALA A 100 -4.06 -2.10 13.80
N ARG A 101 -4.33 -2.71 12.64
CA ARG A 101 -4.97 -4.02 12.57
C ARG A 101 -3.95 -5.11 12.82
N ALA A 102 -4.39 -6.17 13.50
CA ALA A 102 -3.56 -7.34 13.72
C ALA A 102 -3.05 -7.90 12.38
N ASN A 103 -1.75 -8.20 12.32
CA ASN A 103 -1.07 -8.75 11.14
C ASN A 103 -1.05 -7.83 9.91
N GLU A 104 -1.42 -6.54 10.03
CA GLU A 104 -1.25 -5.57 8.94
C GLU A 104 0.21 -5.10 8.92
N LEU A 105 0.98 -5.69 8.00
CA LEU A 105 2.41 -5.45 7.87
C LEU A 105 2.77 -5.15 6.41
N TYR A 106 3.59 -4.12 6.23
CA TYR A 106 4.14 -3.72 4.94
C TYR A 106 5.65 -3.73 4.99
N TYR A 107 6.28 -4.03 3.86
CA TYR A 107 7.73 -3.98 3.72
C TYR A 107 8.11 -3.06 2.56
N THR A 108 9.12 -2.22 2.78
CA THR A 108 9.81 -1.45 1.75
C THR A 108 11.29 -1.81 1.78
N ALA A 109 11.87 -2.02 0.60
CA ALA A 109 13.31 -2.25 0.45
C ALA A 109 14.08 -0.97 0.06
N ASP A 110 13.36 0.10 -0.26
CA ASP A 110 13.83 1.24 -1.04
C ASP A 110 13.47 2.58 -0.40
N HIS A 111 13.38 2.60 0.94
CA HIS A 111 13.11 3.79 1.73
C HIS A 111 11.79 4.47 1.34
N TYR A 112 10.71 3.69 1.38
CA TYR A 112 9.32 4.09 1.17
C TYR A 112 8.95 4.45 -0.27
N ARG A 113 9.81 4.18 -1.27
CA ARG A 113 9.48 4.43 -2.69
C ARG A 113 8.51 3.38 -3.24
N SER A 114 8.52 2.17 -2.71
CA SER A 114 7.55 1.12 -3.02
C SER A 114 7.28 0.23 -1.81
N PHE A 115 6.14 -0.47 -1.85
CA PHE A 115 5.71 -1.38 -0.78
C PHE A 115 5.21 -2.70 -1.33
N VAL A 116 5.40 -3.74 -0.51
CA VAL A 116 4.65 -4.99 -0.58
C VAL A 116 3.82 -5.12 0.70
N SER A 117 2.64 -5.73 0.60
CA SER A 117 1.92 -6.26 1.75
C SER A 117 2.59 -7.56 2.20
N VAL A 118 2.67 -7.80 3.50
CA VAL A 118 3.34 -8.97 4.06
C VAL A 118 2.33 -9.89 4.70
N ASP A 119 2.23 -11.12 4.20
CA ASP A 119 1.53 -12.19 4.88
C ASP A 119 2.44 -12.75 5.98
N VAL A 120 2.17 -12.39 7.23
CA VAL A 120 2.96 -12.82 8.40
C VAL A 120 2.71 -14.26 8.82
N LYS A 121 1.71 -14.94 8.22
CA LYS A 121 1.38 -16.34 8.52
C LYS A 121 2.09 -17.33 7.60
N ARG A 122 2.80 -16.84 6.57
CA ARG A 122 3.50 -17.64 5.56
C ARG A 122 4.92 -17.13 5.40
#